data_AF-A0A949ZB22-F1
#
_entry.id   AF-A0A949ZB22-F1
#
_cell.length_a   1.000
_cell.length_b   1.000
_cell.length_c   1.000
_cell.angle_alpha   90.00
_cell.angle_beta   90.00
_cell.angle_gamma   90.00
#
_symmetry.space_group_name_H-M   'P 1'
#
loop_
_entity.id
_entity.type
_entity.pdbx_description
1 polymer ?
#
loop_
_entity_poly.entity_id
_entity_poly.type
_entity_poly.pdbx_seq_one_letter_code
_entity_poly.pdbx_strand_id
1 'polypeptide(L)' 'MSTSISADITIKEVVERYPGADRVFGAHGLPCAGCHVSTHETIRQGAMV' A
#
# COMPACT_ATOMS: atom_id res chain seq x y z
N MET A 1 12.47 -11.83 10.33
CA MET A 1 11.41 -11.21 11.16
C MET A 1 10.29 -10.80 10.23
N SER A 2 9.17 -11.54 10.20
CA SER A 2 8.05 -11.23 9.32
C SER A 2 7.05 -10.38 10.10
N THR A 3 7.18 -9.06 10.03
CA THR A 3 6.16 -8.16 10.58
C THR A 3 4.93 -8.27 9.69
N SER A 4 3.87 -8.92 10.18
CA SER A 4 2.65 -9.14 9.43
C SER A 4 1.98 -7.80 9.10
N ILE A 5 1.89 -7.46 7.83
CA ILE A 5 1.08 -6.36 7.31
C ILE A 5 -0.31 -6.94 7.04
N SER A 6 -1.34 -6.44 7.72
CA SER A 6 -2.72 -6.85 7.47
C SER A 6 -3.29 -6.08 6.28
N ALA A 7 -4.06 -6.75 5.41
CA ALA A 7 -4.68 -6.11 4.25
C ALA A 7 -5.75 -5.05 4.59
N ASP A 8 -6.15 -4.98 5.87
CA ASP A 8 -7.14 -4.02 6.38
C ASP A 8 -6.56 -2.63 6.67
N ILE A 9 -5.22 -2.53 6.78
CA ILE A 9 -4.57 -1.24 7.01
C ILE A 9 -4.45 -0.47 5.70
N THR A 10 -4.36 0.86 5.82
CA THR A 10 -4.26 1.74 4.66
C THR A 10 -2.91 1.65 3.99
N ILE A 11 -2.87 1.87 2.67
CA ILE A 11 -1.62 1.93 1.90
C ILE A 11 -0.71 3.03 2.48
N LYS A 12 -1.29 4.16 2.92
CA LYS A 12 -0.55 5.23 3.61
C LYS A 12 0.20 4.75 4.84
N GLU A 13 -0.50 4.09 5.76
CA GLU A 13 0.11 3.58 6.99
C GLU A 13 1.29 2.65 6.67
N VAL A 14 1.18 1.86 5.61
CA VAL A 14 2.25 0.96 5.17
C VAL A 14 3.42 1.71 4.58
N VAL A 15 3.19 2.67 3.68
CA VAL A 15 4.26 3.46 3.07
C VAL A 15 4.95 4.37 4.11
N GLU A 16 4.22 4.89 5.09
CA GLU A 16 4.77 5.65 6.21
C GLU A 16 5.62 4.78 7.15
N ARG A 17 5.18 3.53 7.42
CA ARG A 17 5.94 2.59 8.26
C ARG A 17 7.10 1.91 7.52
N TYR A 18 6.99 1.79 6.20
CA TYR A 18 7.93 1.09 5.32
C TYR A 18 8.24 1.97 4.10
N PRO A 19 9.21 2.90 4.22
CA PRO A 19 9.65 3.70 3.09
C PRO A 19 10.19 2.79 1.99
N GLY A 20 9.55 2.80 0.80
CA GLY A 20 9.82 1.90 -0.32
C GLY A 20 8.69 0.90 -0.63
N ALA A 21 7.67 0.79 0.22
CA ALA A 21 6.49 -0.04 -0.07
C ALA A 21 5.71 0.47 -1.29
N ASP A 22 5.75 1.78 -1.59
CA ASP A 22 5.19 2.41 -2.79
C ASP A 22 5.69 1.73 -4.08
N ARG A 23 6.97 1.33 -4.10
CA ARG A 23 7.59 0.68 -5.25
C ARG A 23 7.09 -0.75 -5.44
N VAL A 24 6.82 -1.44 -4.32
CA VAL A 24 6.23 -2.78 -4.32
C VAL A 24 4.79 -2.70 -4.84
N PHE A 25 3.98 -1.77 -4.35
CA PHE A 25 2.63 -1.56 -4.87
C PHE A 25 2.64 -1.18 -6.36
N GLY A 26 3.55 -0.31 -6.79
CA GLY A 26 3.75 0.02 -8.20
C GLY A 26 4.09 -1.20 -9.06
N ALA A 27 4.92 -2.11 -8.56
CA ALA A 27 5.25 -3.37 -9.25
C ALA A 27 4.05 -4.34 -9.33
N HIS A 28 3.09 -4.24 -8.41
CA HIS A 28 1.87 -5.05 -8.38
C HIS A 28 0.70 -4.44 -9.15
N GLY A 29 0.91 -3.38 -9.94
CA GLY A 29 -0.15 -2.75 -10.74
C GLY A 29 -0.88 -1.61 -10.05
N LEU A 30 -0.40 -1.16 -8.89
CA LEU A 30 -0.87 0.03 -8.18
C LEU A 30 0.16 1.17 -8.30
N PRO A 31 0.41 1.74 -9.50
CA PRO A 31 1.29 2.89 -9.65
C PRO A 31 0.78 4.11 -8.88
N CYS A 32 -0.53 4.16 -8.64
CA CYS A 32 -1.22 5.20 -7.88
C CYS A 32 -1.03 5.07 -6.36
N ALA A 33 -0.53 3.94 -5.83
CA ALA A 33 -0.34 3.75 -4.39
C ALA A 33 0.58 4.79 -3.73
N GLY A 34 1.48 5.40 -4.52
CA GLY A 34 2.31 6.53 -4.09
C GLY A 34 1.65 7.92 -4.30
N CYS A 35 0.54 8.00 -5.05
CA CYS A 35 -0.23 9.22 -5.23
C CYS A 35 -1.21 9.40 -4.06
N HIS A 36 -1.31 10.64 -3.58
CA HIS A 36 -2.05 11.09 -2.40
C HIS A 36 -3.55 10.67 -2.31
N VAL A 37 -4.10 10.10 -3.38
CA VAL A 37 -5.49 9.63 -3.49
C VAL A 37 -5.63 8.16 -3.06
N SER A 38 -4.67 7.28 -3.39
CA SER A 38 -4.67 5.87 -2.94
C SER A 38 -4.19 5.71 -1.50
N THR A 39 -3.62 6.73 -0.89
CA THR A 39 -3.19 6.66 0.51
C THR A 39 -4.39 6.48 1.48
N HIS A 40 -5.60 6.84 1.08
CA HIS A 40 -6.80 6.63 1.91
C HIS A 40 -7.48 5.26 1.71
N GLU A 41 -7.02 4.44 0.77
CA GLU A 41 -7.59 3.09 0.56
C GLU A 41 -6.83 2.02 1.35
N THR A 42 -7.51 0.94 1.70
CA THR A 42 -6.88 -0.24 2.29
C THR A 42 -6.12 -1.04 1.24
N ILE A 43 -5.09 -1.79 1.63
CA ILE A 43 -4.40 -2.71 0.71
C ILE A 43 -5.40 -3.65 0.04
N ARG A 44 -6.40 -4.12 0.78
CA ARG A 44 -7.42 -5.00 0.24
C ARG A 44 -8.21 -4.33 -0.89
N GLN A 45 -8.61 -3.06 -0.72
CA GLN A 45 -9.33 -2.32 -1.78
C GLN A 45 -8.45 -2.08 -3.00
N GLY A 46 -7.19 -1.69 -2.81
CA GLY A 46 -6.25 -1.52 -3.92
C GLY A 46 -5.93 -2.81 -4.66
N ALA A 47 -5.99 -3.96 -3.97
CA ALA A 47 -5.81 -5.27 -4.60
C ALA A 47 -7.05 -5.78 -5.35
N MET A 48 -8.21 -5.15 -5.18
CA MET A 48 -9.46 -5.54 -5.86
C MET A 48 -9.66 -4.87 -7.22
N VAL A 49 -8.85 -3.85 -7.56
CA VAL A 49 -8.96 -3.08 -8.81
C VAL A 49 -8.09 -3.60 -9.93
#